data_AF-A0A661QB85-F1
#
_entry.id   AF-A0A661QB85-F1
#
_cell.length_a   1.000
_cell.length_b   1.000
_cell.length_c   1.000
_cell.angle_alpha   90.00
_cell.angle_beta   90.00
_cell.angle_gamma   90.00
#
_symmetry.space_group_name_H-M   'P 1'
#
loop_
_entity.id
_entity.type
_entity.pdbx_description
1 polymer ?
#
loop_
_entity_poly.entity_id
_entity_poly.type
_entity_poly.pdbx_seq_one_letter_code
_entity_poly.pdbx_strand_id
1 'polypeptide(L)'
;MIKELLKMGIELNQKVIGFLTGVTPEKLGYISECAQYVITMNKLRLPFVKERFIQWVRDAQNPDGCFGFTLKTTSFLENTYHALRALKVLGSKPRNMENCERFIYSCLTKSGGFGRQSNTVPTLEYSYYAIVNLKILDEMKKKGL
;
A
#
# COMPACT_ATOMS: atom_id res chain seq x y z
N MET A 1 5.69 16.63 12.03
CA MET A 1 4.29 16.19 12.21
C MET A 1 3.82 16.20 13.66
N ILE A 2 4.17 15.29 14.60
CA ILE A 2 3.68 15.43 16.00
C ILE A 2 4.09 16.78 16.61
N LYS A 3 5.36 17.19 16.46
CA LYS A 3 5.82 18.51 16.91
C LYS A 3 5.11 19.69 16.21
N GLU A 4 4.52 19.48 15.03
CA GLU A 4 3.74 20.51 14.30
C GLU A 4 2.28 20.50 14.75
N LEU A 5 1.69 19.33 14.98
CA LEU A 5 0.35 19.18 15.57
C LEU A 5 0.31 19.81 16.97
N LEU A 6 1.34 19.56 17.79
CA LEU A 6 1.49 20.22 19.09
C LEU A 6 1.63 21.74 18.97
N LYS A 7 2.34 22.24 17.94
CA LYS A 7 2.42 23.69 17.65
C LYS A 7 1.10 24.29 17.18
N MET A 8 0.22 23.48 16.60
CA MET A 8 -1.14 23.86 16.19
C MET A 8 -2.18 23.68 17.31
N GLY A 9 -1.76 23.37 18.54
CA GLY A 9 -2.66 23.13 19.67
C GLY A 9 -3.44 21.81 19.59
N ILE A 10 -3.07 20.91 18.68
CA ILE A 10 -3.67 19.59 18.53
C ILE A 10 -2.92 18.63 19.46
N GLU A 11 -3.43 18.47 20.67
CA GLU A 11 -2.98 17.42 21.59
C GLU A 11 -3.67 16.10 21.23
N LEU A 12 -2.89 15.09 20.86
CA LEU A 12 -3.38 13.71 20.80
C LEU A 12 -3.60 13.25 22.25
N ASN A 13 -4.85 13.25 22.70
CA ASN A 13 -5.15 12.78 24.05
C ASN A 13 -4.86 11.26 24.18
N GLN A 14 -4.64 10.80 25.41
CA GLN A 14 -4.30 9.39 25.69
C GLN A 14 -5.35 8.39 25.19
N LYS A 15 -6.63 8.79 25.11
CA LYS A 15 -7.69 7.93 24.54
C LYS A 15 -7.51 7.73 23.04
N VAL A 16 -7.16 8.78 22.30
CA VAL A 16 -6.88 8.71 20.85
C VAL A 16 -5.64 7.88 20.59
N ILE A 17 -4.57 8.08 21.37
CA ILE A 17 -3.36 7.25 21.26
C ILE A 17 -3.70 5.79 21.52
N GLY A 18 -4.40 5.49 22.62
CA GLY A 18 -4.82 4.12 22.95
C GLY A 18 -5.67 3.47 21.86
N PHE A 19 -6.62 4.22 21.29
CA PHE A 19 -7.43 3.77 20.15
C PHE A 19 -6.57 3.43 18.95
N LEU A 20 -5.68 4.34 18.53
CA LEU A 20 -4.83 4.16 17.37
C LEU A 20 -3.87 2.98 17.55
N THR A 21 -3.21 2.86 18.69
CA THR A 21 -2.22 1.79 18.93
C THR A 21 -2.84 0.39 19.02
N GLY A 22 -4.15 0.29 19.25
CA GLY A 22 -4.88 -0.97 19.34
C GLY A 22 -5.48 -1.48 18.02
N VAL A 23 -5.29 -0.79 16.90
CA VAL A 23 -5.85 -1.19 15.61
C VAL A 23 -5.05 -2.36 15.01
N THR A 24 -5.77 -3.33 14.44
CA THR A 24 -5.21 -4.48 13.72
C THR A 24 -5.64 -4.43 12.25
N PRO A 25 -4.88 -5.05 11.33
CA PRO A 25 -5.23 -5.01 9.90
C PRO A 25 -6.55 -5.74 9.60
N GLU A 26 -6.91 -6.77 10.37
CA GLU A 26 -8.18 -7.50 10.22
C GLU A 26 -9.39 -6.61 10.57
N LYS A 27 -9.23 -5.70 11.53
CA LYS A 27 -10.28 -4.72 11.89
C LYS A 27 -10.47 -3.65 10.82
N LEU A 28 -9.40 -3.29 10.11
CA LEU A 28 -9.48 -2.36 8.96
C LEU A 28 -10.11 -3.06 7.75
N GLY A 29 -9.78 -4.32 7.49
CA GLY A 29 -10.44 -5.16 6.48
C GLY A 29 -10.12 -4.82 5.02
N TYR A 30 -9.72 -3.59 4.73
CA TYR A 30 -9.34 -3.10 3.40
C TYR A 30 -7.86 -2.70 3.30
N ILE A 31 -7.25 -2.98 2.16
CA ILE A 31 -5.83 -2.68 1.92
C ILE A 31 -5.54 -1.18 1.86
N SER A 32 -6.50 -0.38 1.40
CA SER A 32 -6.45 1.08 1.38
C SER A 32 -6.40 1.65 2.81
N GLU A 33 -7.27 1.15 3.69
CA GLU A 33 -7.31 1.53 5.10
C GLU A 33 -6.06 1.07 5.85
N CYS A 34 -5.62 -0.16 5.61
CA CYS A 34 -4.37 -0.72 6.14
C CYS A 34 -3.17 0.17 5.76
N ALA A 35 -3.05 0.55 4.49
CA ALA A 35 -2.00 1.44 4.02
C ALA A 35 -2.08 2.82 4.67
N GLN A 36 -3.28 3.41 4.74
CA GLN A 36 -3.48 4.71 5.35
C GLN A 36 -3.12 4.71 6.84
N TYR A 37 -3.52 3.66 7.58
CA TYR A 37 -3.16 3.47 8.97
C TYR A 37 -1.65 3.40 9.15
N VAL A 38 -0.97 2.50 8.42
CA VAL A 38 0.49 2.32 8.49
C VAL A 38 1.25 3.62 8.21
N ILE A 39 0.84 4.35 7.15
CA ILE A 39 1.46 5.64 6.79
C ILE A 39 1.24 6.67 7.90
N THR A 40 0.03 6.71 8.45
CA THR A 40 -0.34 7.65 9.53
C THR A 40 0.47 7.37 10.79
N MET A 41 0.50 6.11 11.24
CA MET A 41 1.26 5.70 12.42
C MET A 41 2.75 5.96 12.26
N ASN A 42 3.32 5.67 11.08
CA ASN A 42 4.72 5.95 10.80
C ASN A 42 5.03 7.46 10.80
N LYS A 43 4.16 8.29 10.20
CA LYS A 43 4.33 9.76 10.20
C LYS A 43 4.17 10.36 11.60
N LEU A 44 3.25 9.81 12.40
CA LEU A 44 3.06 10.20 13.80
C LEU A 44 4.18 9.64 14.69
N ARG A 45 4.93 8.63 14.25
CA ARG A 45 5.92 7.92 15.10
C ARG A 45 5.25 7.28 16.34
N LEU A 46 4.02 6.82 16.19
CA LEU A 46 3.33 6.05 17.22
C LEU A 46 3.68 4.56 17.09
N PRO A 47 3.80 3.83 18.20
CA PRO A 47 4.10 2.40 18.17
C PRO A 47 2.89 1.60 17.65
N PHE A 48 3.16 0.55 16.88
CA PHE A 48 2.18 -0.46 16.46
C PHE A 48 2.92 -1.73 15.99
N VAL A 49 2.23 -2.87 15.93
CA VAL A 49 2.83 -4.17 15.60
C VAL A 49 3.02 -4.30 14.08
N LYS A 50 4.12 -3.76 13.54
CA LYS A 50 4.41 -3.68 12.10
C LYS A 50 4.29 -5.03 11.38
N GLU A 51 4.79 -6.10 11.99
CA GLU A 51 4.85 -7.44 11.41
C GLU A 51 3.46 -7.98 11.07
N ARG A 52 2.43 -7.65 11.88
CA ARG A 52 1.05 -8.04 11.59
C ARG A 52 0.53 -7.37 10.32
N PHE A 53 0.85 -6.10 10.10
CA PHE A 53 0.45 -5.37 8.90
C PHE A 53 1.22 -5.86 7.67
N ILE A 54 2.52 -6.11 7.80
CA ILE A 54 3.34 -6.72 6.72
C ILE A 54 2.73 -8.05 6.28
N GLN A 55 2.43 -8.92 7.25
CA GLN A 55 1.88 -10.26 6.99
C GLN A 55 0.51 -10.16 6.30
N TRP A 56 -0.41 -9.37 6.84
CA TRP A 56 -1.75 -9.23 6.28
C TRP A 56 -1.74 -8.66 4.86
N VAL A 57 -0.90 -7.63 4.60
CA VAL A 57 -0.75 -7.09 3.23
C VAL A 57 -0.18 -8.13 2.28
N ARG A 58 0.80 -8.92 2.71
CA ARG A 58 1.36 -10.03 1.91
C ARG A 58 0.36 -11.16 1.66
N ASP A 59 -0.55 -11.41 2.59
CA ASP A 59 -1.63 -12.40 2.43
C ASP A 59 -2.71 -11.94 1.45
N ALA A 60 -2.82 -10.63 1.21
CA ALA A 60 -3.67 -10.07 0.16
C ALA A 60 -3.05 -10.16 -1.25
N GLN A 61 -1.80 -10.63 -1.37
CA GLN A 61 -1.15 -10.81 -2.68
C GLN A 61 -1.65 -12.09 -3.36
N ASN A 62 -2.14 -11.95 -4.59
CA ASN A 62 -2.64 -13.05 -5.42
C ASN A 62 -1.52 -13.72 -6.23
N PRO A 63 -1.77 -14.90 -6.84
CA PRO A 63 -0.80 -15.59 -7.70
C PRO A 63 -0.28 -14.76 -8.89
N ASP A 64 -1.11 -13.83 -9.38
CA ASP A 64 -0.73 -12.86 -10.42
C ASP A 64 0.27 -11.80 -9.94
N GLY A 65 0.65 -11.81 -8.67
CA GLY A 65 1.63 -10.92 -8.05
C GLY A 65 1.06 -9.57 -7.62
N CYS A 66 -0.20 -9.26 -7.90
CA CYS A 66 -0.84 -8.02 -7.47
C CYS A 66 -1.79 -8.27 -6.29
N PHE A 67 -2.49 -7.22 -5.85
CA PHE A 67 -3.22 -7.24 -4.59
C PHE A 67 -4.72 -6.98 -4.81
N GLY A 68 -5.54 -7.73 -4.07
CA GLY A 68 -6.96 -7.44 -3.90
C GLY A 68 -7.22 -6.32 -2.90
N PHE A 69 -8.46 -5.83 -2.84
CA PHE A 69 -8.85 -4.83 -1.83
C PHE A 69 -8.95 -5.45 -0.44
N THR A 70 -9.16 -6.77 -0.36
CA THR A 70 -9.04 -7.61 0.83
C THR A 70 -8.48 -8.99 0.45
N LEU A 71 -8.33 -9.89 1.41
CA LEU A 71 -7.80 -11.24 1.19
C LEU A 71 -8.59 -11.99 0.13
N LYS A 72 -7.89 -12.63 -0.82
CA LYS A 72 -8.47 -13.50 -1.87
C LYS A 72 -9.47 -12.79 -2.81
N THR A 73 -9.37 -11.47 -2.95
CA THR A 73 -10.15 -10.70 -3.94
C THR A 73 -9.32 -10.33 -5.15
N THR A 74 -9.98 -10.04 -6.28
CA THR A 74 -9.33 -9.75 -7.56
C THR A 74 -8.29 -8.62 -7.49
N SER A 75 -7.15 -8.84 -8.15
CA SER A 75 -6.08 -7.85 -8.26
C SER A 75 -6.45 -6.65 -9.12
N PHE A 76 -6.19 -5.44 -8.60
CA PHE A 76 -6.31 -4.18 -9.34
C PHE A 76 -5.15 -3.22 -9.03
N LEU A 77 -4.88 -2.26 -9.93
CA LEU A 77 -3.75 -1.34 -9.80
C LEU A 77 -3.83 -0.45 -8.55
N GLU A 78 -5.02 0.03 -8.18
CA GLU A 78 -5.23 0.88 -7.00
C GLU A 78 -4.96 0.12 -5.70
N ASN A 79 -5.36 -1.15 -5.62
CA ASN A 79 -5.10 -2.01 -4.48
C ASN A 79 -3.60 -2.30 -4.35
N THR A 80 -2.95 -2.56 -5.48
CA THR A 80 -1.49 -2.74 -5.58
C THR A 80 -0.76 -1.47 -5.15
N TYR A 81 -1.27 -0.29 -5.51
CA TYR A 81 -0.75 1.00 -5.06
C TYR A 81 -0.81 1.17 -3.55
N HIS A 82 -1.92 0.84 -2.91
CA HIS A 82 -2.02 0.88 -1.46
C HIS A 82 -1.06 -0.12 -0.80
N ALA A 83 -1.03 -1.37 -1.29
CA ALA A 83 -0.17 -2.43 -0.77
C ALA A 83 1.32 -2.07 -0.83
N LEU A 84 1.81 -1.64 -2.01
CA LEU A 84 3.21 -1.30 -2.22
C LEU A 84 3.64 -0.11 -1.38
N ARG A 85 2.77 0.90 -1.20
CA ARG A 85 3.05 2.04 -0.32
C ARG A 85 3.13 1.63 1.15
N ALA A 86 2.23 0.74 1.61
CA ALA A 86 2.29 0.21 2.97
C ALA A 86 3.61 -0.53 3.21
N LEU A 87 3.95 -1.47 2.32
CA LEU A 87 5.18 -2.27 2.41
C LEU A 87 6.44 -1.39 2.34
N LYS A 88 6.49 -0.40 1.46
CA LYS A 88 7.59 0.57 1.38
C LYS A 88 7.80 1.31 2.70
N VAL A 89 6.73 1.78 3.34
CA VAL A 89 6.82 2.47 4.65
C VAL A 89 7.26 1.53 5.76
N LEU A 90 6.82 0.26 5.70
CA LEU A 90 7.19 -0.78 6.66
C LEU A 90 8.60 -1.34 6.42
N GLY A 91 9.31 -0.90 5.38
CA GLY A 91 10.64 -1.43 5.03
C GLY A 91 10.59 -2.88 4.57
N SER A 92 9.51 -3.29 3.91
CA SER A 92 9.27 -4.66 3.47
C SER A 92 8.95 -4.74 1.98
N LYS A 93 8.78 -5.98 1.47
CA LYS A 93 8.55 -6.29 0.05
C LYS A 93 7.34 -7.20 -0.17
N PRO A 94 6.69 -7.14 -1.35
CA PRO A 94 5.76 -8.18 -1.80
C PRO A 94 6.43 -9.56 -1.79
N ARG A 95 5.63 -10.64 -1.69
CA ARG A 95 6.16 -12.01 -1.81
C ARG A 95 6.66 -12.30 -3.22
N ASN A 96 5.95 -11.80 -4.22
CA ASN A 96 6.31 -11.94 -5.63
C ASN A 96 6.36 -10.59 -6.34
N MET A 97 7.52 -9.93 -6.32
CA MET A 97 7.70 -8.64 -7.01
C MET A 97 7.72 -8.77 -8.53
N GLU A 98 8.22 -9.88 -9.05
CA GLU A 98 8.36 -10.09 -10.50
C GLU A 98 6.99 -10.22 -11.17
N ASN A 99 6.09 -11.05 -10.63
CA ASN A 99 4.73 -11.15 -11.14
C ASN A 99 3.97 -9.83 -10.95
N CYS A 100 4.20 -9.11 -9.84
CA CYS A 100 3.61 -7.79 -9.63
C CYS A 100 3.98 -6.83 -10.78
N GLU A 101 5.26 -6.76 -11.13
CA GLU A 101 5.74 -5.95 -12.25
C GLU A 101 5.16 -6.40 -13.59
N ARG A 102 5.13 -7.71 -13.87
CA ARG A 102 4.53 -8.27 -15.09
C ARG A 102 3.04 -7.90 -15.21
N PHE A 103 2.27 -8.00 -14.13
CA PHE A 103 0.87 -7.59 -14.10
C PHE A 103 0.72 -6.10 -14.43
N ILE A 104 1.53 -5.24 -13.82
CA ILE A 104 1.46 -3.78 -14.08
C ILE A 104 1.75 -3.49 -15.56
N TYR A 105 2.76 -4.13 -16.16
CA TYR A 105 3.02 -3.98 -17.60
C TYR A 105 1.91 -4.56 -18.48
N SER A 106 1.20 -5.60 -18.03
CA SER A 106 0.03 -6.13 -18.77
C SER A 106 -1.14 -5.14 -18.85
N CYS A 107 -1.14 -4.11 -17.99
CA CYS A 107 -2.13 -3.03 -17.99
C CYS A 107 -1.76 -1.88 -18.95
N LEU A 108 -0.55 -1.87 -19.53
CA LEU A 108 -0.13 -0.88 -20.51
C LEU A 108 -0.88 -1.10 -21.83
N THR A 109 -1.48 -0.03 -22.34
CA THR A 109 -2.28 -0.06 -23.56
C THR A 109 -1.49 0.46 -24.77
N LYS A 110 -1.98 0.20 -25.98
CA LYS A 110 -1.36 0.68 -27.23
C LYS A 110 -1.34 2.22 -27.34
N SER A 111 -2.19 2.93 -26.61
CA SER A 111 -2.20 4.40 -26.57
C SER A 111 -1.21 4.99 -25.55
N GLY A 112 -0.45 4.14 -24.84
CA GLY A 112 0.60 4.55 -23.89
C GLY A 112 0.12 4.77 -22.45
N GLY A 113 -1.19 4.80 -22.19
CA GLY A 113 -1.75 4.84 -20.83
C GLY A 113 -1.94 3.44 -20.23
N PHE A 114 -2.19 3.38 -18.91
CA PHE A 114 -2.51 2.14 -18.22
C PHE A 114 -4.00 2.07 -17.87
N GLY A 115 -4.61 0.90 -18.09
CA GLY A 115 -5.95 0.57 -17.61
C GLY A 115 -5.92 -0.04 -16.20
N ARG A 116 -7.09 -0.19 -15.56
CA ARG A 116 -7.21 -0.82 -14.22
C ARG A 116 -6.71 -2.27 -14.19
N GLN A 117 -6.89 -2.97 -15.29
CA GLN A 117 -6.39 -4.31 -15.60
C GLN A 117 -6.01 -4.41 -17.08
N SER A 118 -5.47 -5.56 -17.49
CA SER A 118 -5.29 -5.89 -18.90
C SER A 118 -6.58 -5.69 -19.70
N ASN A 119 -6.44 -5.15 -20.92
CA ASN A 119 -7.53 -4.89 -21.87
C ASN A 119 -8.65 -3.96 -21.36
N THR A 120 -8.35 -3.06 -20.42
CA THR A 120 -9.29 -2.03 -19.97
C THR A 120 -8.91 -0.63 -20.48
N VAL A 121 -9.88 0.29 -20.47
CA VAL A 121 -9.67 1.67 -20.94
C VAL A 121 -8.66 2.38 -20.05
N PRO A 122 -7.61 2.99 -20.62
CA PRO A 122 -6.61 3.70 -19.84
C PRO A 122 -7.18 5.01 -19.30
N THR A 123 -6.84 5.34 -18.06
CA THR A 123 -7.17 6.63 -17.45
C THR A 123 -5.92 7.26 -16.84
N LEU A 124 -5.96 8.57 -16.57
CA LEU A 124 -4.88 9.24 -15.85
C LEU A 124 -4.66 8.64 -14.45
N GLU A 125 -5.75 8.26 -13.78
CA GLU A 125 -5.69 7.63 -12.45
C GLU A 125 -4.92 6.30 -12.48
N TYR A 126 -5.27 5.38 -13.38
CA TYR A 126 -4.60 4.08 -13.46
C TYR A 126 -3.17 4.19 -14.02
N SER A 127 -2.92 5.16 -14.90
CA SER A 127 -1.57 5.51 -15.34
C SER A 127 -0.71 6.01 -14.17
N TYR A 128 -1.26 6.86 -13.31
CA TYR A 128 -0.59 7.30 -12.09
C TYR A 128 -0.28 6.11 -11.15
N TYR A 129 -1.26 5.24 -10.86
CA TYR A 129 -1.04 4.08 -10.01
C TYR A 129 0.05 3.15 -10.58
N ALA A 130 0.01 2.84 -11.88
CA ALA A 130 0.99 1.99 -12.53
C ALA A 130 2.42 2.56 -12.41
N ILE A 131 2.61 3.84 -12.75
CA ILE A 131 3.93 4.49 -12.71
C ILE A 131 4.48 4.54 -11.28
N VAL A 132 3.64 4.86 -10.29
CA VAL A 132 4.07 4.85 -8.89
C VAL A 132 4.41 3.44 -8.42
N ASN A 133 3.65 2.42 -8.82
CA ASN A 133 3.93 1.04 -8.47
C ASN A 133 5.29 0.59 -9.03
N LEU A 134 5.54 0.83 -10.32
CA LEU A 134 6.82 0.52 -10.96
C LEU A 134 7.98 1.24 -10.28
N LYS A 135 7.82 2.53 -9.95
CA LYS A 135 8.83 3.29 -9.20
C LYS A 135 9.12 2.67 -7.83
N ILE A 136 8.09 2.28 -7.08
CA ILE A 136 8.27 1.65 -5.76
C ILE A 136 9.00 0.31 -5.91
N LEU A 137 8.64 -0.52 -6.89
CA LEU A 137 9.30 -1.80 -7.15
C LEU A 137 10.77 -1.62 -7.54
N ASP A 138 11.08 -0.65 -8.40
CA ASP A 138 12.46 -0.31 -8.78
C ASP A 138 13.29 0.13 -7.56
N GLU A 139 12.75 1.00 -6.72
CA GLU A 139 13.40 1.41 -5.47
C GLU A 139 13.62 0.23 -4.51
N MET A 140 12.65 -0.69 -4.41
CA MET A 140 12.75 -1.90 -3.60
C MET A 140 13.85 -2.85 -4.11
N LYS A 141 14.00 -2.98 -5.43
CA LYS A 141 15.08 -3.78 -6.06
C LYS A 141 16.46 -3.17 -5.76
N LYS A 142 16.61 -1.86 -5.96
CA LYS A 142 17.88 -1.14 -5.74
C LYS A 142 18.39 -1.19 -4.30
N LYS A 143 17.47 -1.21 -3.32
CA LYS A 143 17.83 -1.22 -1.90
C LYS A 143 18.29 -2.57 -1.35
N GLY A 144 18.25 -3.65 -2.14
CA GLY A 144 18.60 -5.00 -1.66
C GLY A 144 17.75 -5.46 -0.47
N LEU A 145 16.56 -4.85 -0.28
CA LEU A 145 15.61 -5.21 0.78
C LEU A 145 15.00 -6.62 0.58
#